data_AF-A0A1E5T747-F1
#
_entry.id   AF-A0A1E5T747-F1
#
_cell.length_a   1.000
_cell.length_b   1.000
_cell.length_c   1.000
_cell.angle_alpha   90.00
_cell.angle_beta   90.00
_cell.angle_gamma   90.00
#
_symmetry.space_group_name_H-M   'P 1'
#
loop_
_entity.id
_entity.type
_entity.pdbx_description
1 polymer ?
#
loop_
_entity_poly.entity_id
_entity_poly.type
_entity_poly.pdbx_seq_one_letter_code
_entity_poly.pdbx_strand_id
1 'polypeptide(L)'
;MRELSFFRKIIGLVLLVLISFINDSLQAQQLDATFSVEPGASGNYRLKMVLNQSATFQFSESYASTQNAFSVIIKNVYNATPSPGGFATASGLGYTTSGGKSGNGTSMGTYGITFGPFIHTTDEVVVFSLAANTTINSGETLTIPVGTVIQASPGNYGAAQTFNAGPYTAVIANGAFTGIAATMITSASAPTLTSANATSITATTAVLGGNITDNGGAFVTERGIVWSTSTNPTTADNQITNGSGSGPFSATIGSLPPATTIFYRAYAINSQGTAYGSNISFSTLPNTATIAATVFLEGAYNGTNLSKGINADIPTNQPYTINGHTGGSTGSVPSDAVDWVLVELREAASASAALNSTKIGSAAGFLMTDGSIKSTDGTSNLTVSLTGNTGSEFFIVIYHRNHLPIMSSASISESSGSYSIDFTSSAANTYQNTTALVSLSGSKFGMVAGDTDGDGDIDTDDLATWQSNNGVTFNYSSNGVVDFNLDGEINAVDRNDFQQKNTSKTRQVPSN
;
A
#
# COMPACT_ATOMS: atom_id res chain seq x y z
N MET A 1 15.72 -21.33 62.22
CA MET A 1 15.26 -22.40 61.30
C MET A 1 13.77 -22.74 61.38
N ARG A 2 13.05 -22.57 62.50
CA ARG A 2 11.59 -22.76 62.55
C ARG A 2 10.77 -21.65 61.86
N GLU A 3 11.25 -20.41 61.80
CA GLU A 3 10.52 -19.31 61.12
C GLU A 3 10.62 -19.36 59.58
N LEU A 4 11.74 -19.82 59.02
CA LEU A 4 11.90 -19.98 57.57
C LEU A 4 10.98 -21.09 56.99
N SER A 5 10.66 -22.11 57.80
CA SER A 5 9.73 -23.19 57.47
C SER A 5 8.27 -22.70 57.44
N PHE A 6 7.91 -21.80 58.36
CA PHE A 6 6.58 -21.17 58.41
C PHE A 6 6.38 -20.20 57.24
N PHE A 7 7.40 -19.41 56.90
CA PHE A 7 7.36 -18.49 55.75
C PHE A 7 7.32 -19.22 54.40
N ARG A 8 8.05 -20.34 54.23
CA ARG A 8 7.93 -21.16 53.01
C ARG A 8 6.53 -21.79 52.85
N LYS A 9 5.86 -22.14 53.95
CA LYS A 9 4.46 -22.61 53.94
C LYS A 9 3.47 -21.50 53.57
N ILE A 10 3.68 -20.26 54.03
CA ILE A 10 2.84 -19.11 53.66
C ILE A 10 3.04 -18.71 52.20
N ILE A 11 4.29 -18.67 51.72
CA ILE A 11 4.60 -18.41 50.30
C ILE A 11 3.99 -19.50 49.41
N GLY A 12 4.04 -20.77 49.82
CA GLY A 12 3.38 -21.87 49.11
C GLY A 12 1.84 -21.79 49.11
N LEU A 13 1.24 -21.30 50.19
CA LEU A 13 -0.23 -21.15 50.29
C LEU A 13 -0.74 -19.96 49.47
N VAL A 14 -0.01 -18.84 49.46
CA VAL A 14 -0.34 -17.66 48.64
C VAL A 14 -0.17 -17.96 47.14
N LEU A 15 0.83 -18.78 46.77
CA LEU A 15 1.02 -19.22 45.39
C LEU A 15 -0.10 -20.18 44.92
N LEU A 16 -0.64 -21.04 45.80
CA LEU A 16 -1.71 -21.97 45.46
C LEU A 16 -3.08 -21.28 45.28
N VAL A 17 -3.35 -20.22 46.06
CA VAL A 17 -4.58 -19.42 45.94
C VAL A 17 -4.57 -18.56 44.68
N LEU A 18 -3.42 -17.98 44.29
CA LEU A 18 -3.34 -17.23 43.03
C LEU A 18 -3.41 -18.12 41.78
N ILE A 19 -2.93 -19.38 41.84
CA ILE A 19 -3.01 -20.30 40.70
C ILE A 19 -4.41 -20.92 40.56
N SER A 20 -5.16 -21.12 41.64
CA SER A 20 -6.53 -21.68 41.53
C SER A 20 -7.57 -20.69 40.97
N PHE A 21 -7.27 -19.38 40.94
CA PHE A 21 -8.18 -18.35 40.38
C PHE A 21 -7.96 -18.07 38.89
N ILE A 22 -6.93 -18.65 38.26
CA ILE A 22 -6.59 -18.39 36.84
C ILE A 22 -7.18 -19.47 35.90
N ASN A 23 -7.75 -20.57 36.42
CA ASN A 23 -7.98 -21.76 35.61
C ASN A 23 -9.41 -22.01 35.10
N ASP A 24 -10.29 -21.00 35.11
CA ASP A 24 -11.60 -21.11 34.43
C ASP A 24 -11.95 -19.83 33.67
N SER A 25 -11.21 -19.56 32.57
CA SER A 25 -11.71 -18.93 31.32
C SER A 25 -10.74 -17.99 30.57
N LEU A 26 -9.43 -18.01 30.79
CA LEU A 26 -8.47 -17.33 29.88
C LEU A 26 -7.16 -18.12 29.79
N GLN A 27 -6.68 -18.32 28.55
CA GLN A 27 -5.39 -18.91 28.23
C GLN A 27 -4.30 -18.31 29.14
N ALA A 28 -3.65 -19.15 29.95
CA ALA A 28 -2.64 -18.73 30.90
C ALA A 28 -1.42 -18.14 30.18
N GLN A 29 -1.41 -16.82 29.99
CA GLN A 29 -0.18 -16.09 29.75
C GLN A 29 0.61 -16.12 31.07
N GLN A 30 1.74 -16.82 31.06
CA GLN A 30 2.63 -16.94 32.20
C GLN A 30 3.03 -15.53 32.68
N LEU A 31 2.60 -15.14 33.88
CA LEU A 31 2.83 -13.80 34.42
C LEU A 31 4.32 -13.64 34.75
N ASP A 32 5.05 -12.84 33.98
CA ASP A 32 6.48 -12.59 34.23
C ASP A 32 6.65 -11.55 35.36
N ALA A 33 6.89 -12.06 36.58
CA ALA A 33 7.00 -11.27 37.79
C ALA A 33 8.22 -11.67 38.63
N THR A 34 8.93 -10.68 39.16
CA THR A 34 10.06 -10.88 40.07
C THR A 34 9.67 -10.50 41.49
N PHE A 35 9.91 -11.38 42.45
CA PHE A 35 9.58 -11.16 43.86
C PHE A 35 10.84 -10.98 44.71
N SER A 36 10.84 -9.98 45.58
CA SER A 36 11.92 -9.74 46.54
C SER A 36 11.35 -9.38 47.91
N VAL A 37 12.09 -9.73 48.96
CA VAL A 37 11.75 -9.37 50.34
C VAL A 37 12.70 -8.28 50.80
N GLU A 38 12.15 -7.14 51.19
CA GLU A 38 12.93 -6.00 51.67
C GLU A 38 12.68 -5.77 53.17
N PRO A 39 13.72 -5.41 53.96
CA PRO A 39 13.54 -5.04 55.35
C PRO A 39 12.75 -3.72 55.43
N GLY A 40 11.66 -3.73 56.18
CA GLY A 40 10.91 -2.55 56.59
C GLY A 40 11.39 -1.99 57.92
N ALA A 41 10.89 -0.80 58.28
CA ALA A 41 11.19 -0.19 59.56
C ALA A 41 10.65 -1.04 60.73
N SER A 42 11.40 -1.06 61.83
CA SER A 42 11.04 -1.71 63.10
C SER A 42 10.87 -3.23 63.04
N GLY A 43 11.73 -3.92 62.28
CA GLY A 43 11.80 -5.39 62.28
C GLY A 43 10.75 -6.11 61.43
N ASN A 44 9.94 -5.38 60.67
CA ASN A 44 8.99 -5.94 59.72
C ASN A 44 9.64 -6.18 58.35
N TYR A 45 9.17 -7.16 57.58
CA TYR A 45 9.59 -7.41 56.21
C TYR A 45 8.47 -7.05 55.24
N ARG A 46 8.82 -6.59 54.03
CA ARG A 46 7.87 -6.29 52.95
C ARG A 46 8.15 -7.21 51.77
N LEU A 47 7.10 -7.78 51.18
CA LEU A 47 7.19 -8.51 49.92
C LEU A 47 6.91 -7.53 48.79
N LYS A 48 7.86 -7.42 47.86
CA LYS A 48 7.79 -6.55 46.69
C LYS A 48 7.69 -7.42 45.45
N MET A 49 6.61 -7.23 44.69
CA MET A 49 6.41 -7.84 43.38
C MET A 49 6.65 -6.76 42.32
N VAL A 50 7.47 -7.09 41.33
CA VAL A 50 7.70 -6.24 40.14
C VAL A 50 7.20 -7.03 38.94
N LEU A 51 6.28 -6.44 38.19
CA LEU A 51 5.77 -7.01 36.93
C LEU A 51 6.64 -6.51 35.79
N ASN A 52 7.13 -7.43 34.96
CA ASN A 52 7.97 -7.10 33.80
C ASN A 52 7.12 -6.85 32.53
N GLN A 53 5.79 -6.83 32.66
CA GLN A 53 4.81 -6.61 31.59
C GLN A 53 3.56 -5.89 32.12
N SER A 54 2.79 -5.26 31.23
CA SER A 54 1.49 -4.64 31.54
C SER A 54 0.45 -5.71 31.88
N ALA A 55 -0.18 -5.64 33.06
CA ALA A 55 -1.23 -6.56 33.50
C ALA A 55 -2.33 -5.83 34.30
N THR A 56 -3.57 -6.31 34.17
CA THR A 56 -4.75 -5.82 34.90
C THR A 56 -5.14 -6.84 35.96
N PHE A 57 -5.29 -6.43 37.23
CA PHE A 57 -5.67 -7.34 38.33
C PHE A 57 -7.07 -6.99 38.83
N GLN A 58 -7.92 -8.01 38.98
CA GLN A 58 -9.11 -7.92 39.84
C GLN A 58 -8.86 -8.73 41.11
N PHE A 59 -9.03 -8.11 42.27
CA PHE A 59 -9.02 -8.81 43.55
C PHE A 59 -10.45 -8.85 44.06
N SER A 60 -10.99 -10.06 44.19
CA SER A 60 -12.13 -10.31 45.07
C SER A 60 -11.61 -11.10 46.24
N GLU A 61 -11.73 -10.59 47.47
CA GLU A 61 -12.15 -11.43 48.59
C GLU A 61 -12.45 -10.61 49.84
N SER A 62 -13.50 -11.06 50.52
CA SER A 62 -13.87 -10.71 51.89
C SER A 62 -13.18 -11.65 52.86
N TYR A 63 -12.44 -11.11 53.85
CA TYR A 63 -12.01 -11.89 55.01
C TYR A 63 -12.07 -11.05 56.28
N ALA A 64 -12.80 -11.56 57.28
CA ALA A 64 -12.76 -11.06 58.64
C ALA A 64 -11.65 -11.82 59.39
N SER A 65 -10.57 -11.14 59.78
CA SER A 65 -9.63 -11.68 60.76
C SER A 65 -9.29 -10.62 61.80
N THR A 66 -9.27 -11.03 63.06
CA THR A 66 -9.15 -10.17 64.23
C THR A 66 -7.71 -9.89 64.66
N GLN A 67 -6.69 -10.30 63.90
CA GLN A 67 -5.29 -9.97 64.23
C GLN A 67 -4.43 -9.77 62.98
N ASN A 68 -3.64 -8.69 63.01
CA ASN A 68 -2.68 -8.18 62.02
C ASN A 68 -3.28 -7.33 60.88
N ALA A 69 -3.10 -6.01 61.01
CA ALA A 69 -3.40 -5.04 59.97
C ALA A 69 -2.37 -5.13 58.83
N PHE A 70 -2.84 -5.43 57.62
CA PHE A 70 -2.06 -5.22 56.39
C PHE A 70 -2.40 -3.85 55.81
N SER A 71 -1.40 -3.01 55.59
CA SER A 71 -1.55 -1.75 54.85
C SER A 71 -1.01 -1.93 53.44
N VAL A 72 -1.89 -1.84 52.44
CA VAL A 72 -1.49 -1.77 51.03
C VAL A 72 -1.35 -0.30 50.65
N ILE A 73 -0.13 0.15 50.38
CA ILE A 73 0.14 1.51 49.86
C ILE A 73 0.32 1.37 48.35
N ILE A 74 -0.66 1.86 47.58
CA ILE A 74 -0.52 2.03 46.13
C ILE A 74 0.01 3.45 45.90
N LYS A 75 1.28 3.58 45.49
CA LYS A 75 1.80 4.84 44.95
C LYS A 75 1.46 4.87 43.45
N ASN A 76 0.63 5.82 43.04
CA ASN A 76 0.48 6.13 41.62
C ASN A 76 1.83 6.59 41.07
N VAL A 77 2.37 5.84 40.10
CA VAL A 77 3.56 6.23 39.33
C VAL A 77 3.07 7.08 38.17
N TYR A 78 3.41 8.38 38.19
CA TYR A 78 3.34 9.21 36.99
C TYR A 78 4.57 8.90 36.12
N ASN A 79 4.34 8.52 34.87
CA ASN A 79 5.40 8.44 33.87
C ASN A 79 5.82 9.88 33.49
N ALA A 80 6.98 10.32 33.99
CA ALA A 80 7.71 11.45 33.42
C ALA A 80 8.99 10.90 32.77
N THR A 81 9.18 11.20 31.49
CA THR A 81 10.42 10.93 30.75
C THR A 81 11.60 11.74 31.31
N PRO A 82 12.84 11.23 31.23
CA PRO A 82 13.97 11.79 31.97
C PRO A 82 14.54 13.05 31.27
N SER A 83 14.66 14.13 32.04
CA SER A 83 15.65 15.18 31.77
C SER A 83 16.85 14.96 32.70
N PRO A 84 18.11 14.99 32.22
CA PRO A 84 19.28 14.80 33.08
C PRO A 84 19.53 16.05 33.94
N GLY A 85 19.34 15.91 35.25
CA GLY A 85 19.85 16.84 36.26
C GLY A 85 18.77 17.69 36.94
N GLY A 86 18.35 17.26 38.14
CA GLY A 86 17.55 18.10 39.04
C GLY A 86 16.92 17.30 40.18
N PHE A 87 17.46 17.43 41.39
CA PHE A 87 16.95 16.82 42.62
C PHE A 87 15.74 17.60 43.16
N ALA A 88 14.74 16.90 43.73
CA ALA A 88 13.76 17.50 44.64
C ALA A 88 13.52 16.60 45.86
N THR A 89 14.03 17.05 47.00
CA THR A 89 13.73 16.55 48.35
C THR A 89 12.48 17.21 48.92
N ALA A 90 11.61 16.45 49.60
CA ALA A 90 10.57 17.01 50.46
C ALA A 90 10.61 16.34 51.86
N SER A 91 10.93 17.17 52.84
CA SER A 91 11.01 16.95 54.29
C SER A 91 9.63 16.77 54.96
N GLY A 92 9.59 15.98 56.03
CA GLY A 92 8.36 15.53 56.70
C GLY A 92 7.67 16.51 57.66
N LEU A 93 6.56 16.07 58.27
CA LEU A 93 5.94 16.66 59.46
C LEU A 93 5.29 15.55 60.31
N GLY A 94 5.46 15.65 61.64
CA GLY A 94 5.23 14.58 62.62
C GLY A 94 3.86 14.56 63.30
N TYR A 95 3.68 13.51 64.11
CA TYR A 95 2.55 13.27 64.99
C TYR A 95 2.65 14.09 66.30
N THR A 96 1.52 14.63 66.76
CA THR A 96 1.33 15.04 68.16
C THR A 96 0.14 14.28 68.74
N THR A 97 0.39 13.48 69.79
CA THR A 97 -0.66 12.87 70.62
C THR A 97 -0.86 13.73 71.87
N SER A 98 -2.09 14.08 72.22
CA SER A 98 -2.43 14.51 73.57
C SER A 98 -3.65 13.74 74.06
N GLY A 99 -3.41 12.76 74.94
CA GLY A 99 -4.44 12.16 75.75
C GLY A 99 -4.75 13.04 76.96
N GLY A 100 -6.02 13.31 77.20
CA GLY A 100 -6.53 13.84 78.46
C GLY A 100 -7.89 13.19 78.73
N LYS A 101 -7.93 12.20 79.63
CA LYS A 101 -9.18 11.68 80.19
C LYS A 101 -9.66 12.63 81.30
N SER A 102 -10.94 12.98 81.29
CA SER A 102 -11.69 13.26 82.53
C SER A 102 -13.19 13.16 82.29
N GLY A 103 -13.87 12.35 83.12
CA GLY A 103 -15.25 12.60 83.52
C GLY A 103 -16.38 11.99 82.68
N ASN A 104 -16.86 10.83 83.14
CA ASN A 104 -18.27 10.39 83.20
C ASN A 104 -19.24 10.77 82.06
N GLY A 105 -19.75 9.73 81.36
CA GLY A 105 -21.12 9.75 80.84
C GLY A 105 -21.28 9.38 79.36
N THR A 106 -21.78 8.17 79.16
CA THR A 106 -22.73 7.75 78.10
C THR A 106 -22.27 7.54 76.64
N SER A 107 -22.58 6.31 76.22
CA SER A 107 -22.89 5.82 74.87
C SER A 107 -21.74 5.35 73.97
N MET A 108 -21.49 4.04 74.06
CA MET A 108 -21.02 3.25 72.92
C MET A 108 -22.13 3.18 71.86
N GLY A 109 -21.97 3.89 70.75
CA GLY A 109 -22.77 3.71 69.53
C GLY A 109 -21.97 2.94 68.49
N THR A 110 -22.16 1.63 68.43
CA THR A 110 -21.72 0.79 67.30
C THR A 110 -22.61 1.12 66.10
N TYR A 111 -22.09 1.83 65.10
CA TYR A 111 -22.75 1.94 63.79
C TYR A 111 -22.21 0.84 62.87
N GLY A 112 -22.91 -0.30 62.87
CA GLY A 112 -22.75 -1.33 61.84
C GLY A 112 -23.55 -0.93 60.61
N ILE A 113 -22.93 -0.91 59.44
CA ILE A 113 -23.63 -0.85 58.15
C ILE A 113 -23.77 -2.30 57.67
N THR A 114 -25.00 -2.81 57.64
CA THR A 114 -25.36 -4.07 57.00
C THR A 114 -25.74 -3.79 55.55
N PHE A 115 -25.02 -4.37 54.59
CA PHE A 115 -25.46 -4.40 53.20
C PHE A 115 -26.15 -5.75 52.94
N GLY A 116 -27.47 -5.75 52.75
CA GLY A 116 -28.20 -6.90 52.19
C GLY A 116 -27.95 -7.02 50.68
N PRO A 117 -28.21 -8.18 50.06
CA PRO A 117 -27.92 -8.39 48.65
C PRO A 117 -28.87 -7.55 47.78
N PHE A 118 -28.35 -6.47 47.22
CA PHE A 118 -29.01 -5.79 46.11
C PHE A 118 -28.51 -6.42 44.81
N ILE A 119 -29.36 -7.23 44.20
CA ILE A 119 -29.22 -7.60 42.79
C ILE A 119 -29.65 -6.36 42.00
N HIS A 120 -28.73 -5.73 41.27
CA HIS A 120 -29.11 -4.81 40.21
C HIS A 120 -28.22 -5.02 38.98
N THR A 121 -28.91 -5.31 37.89
CA THR A 121 -28.43 -5.47 36.53
C THR A 121 -27.95 -4.12 35.99
N THR A 122 -26.79 -4.12 35.33
CA THR A 122 -26.32 -3.13 34.35
C THR A 122 -26.68 -1.67 34.66
N ASP A 123 -25.89 -1.00 35.50
CA ASP A 123 -25.42 0.38 35.32
C ASP A 123 -24.59 0.78 36.56
N GLU A 124 -23.38 1.26 36.31
CA GLU A 124 -22.35 1.54 37.32
C GLU A 124 -22.69 2.81 38.11
N VAL A 125 -23.14 2.66 39.36
CA VAL A 125 -23.37 3.79 40.28
C VAL A 125 -22.10 4.07 41.07
N VAL A 126 -21.41 5.18 40.78
CA VAL A 126 -20.27 5.66 41.56
C VAL A 126 -20.75 6.68 42.59
N VAL A 127 -20.71 6.31 43.88
CA VAL A 127 -20.96 7.23 45.00
C VAL A 127 -19.62 7.81 45.46
N PHE A 128 -19.43 9.13 45.35
CA PHE A 128 -18.31 9.81 46.01
C PHE A 128 -18.68 10.10 47.46
N SER A 129 -17.88 9.60 48.40
CA SER A 129 -17.85 10.13 49.77
C SER A 129 -16.66 11.10 49.88
N LEU A 130 -16.94 12.35 50.27
CA LEU A 130 -15.90 13.25 50.76
C LEU A 130 -15.51 12.78 52.16
N ALA A 131 -14.21 12.83 52.49
CA ALA A 131 -13.76 12.53 53.85
C ALA A 131 -14.47 13.48 54.83
N ALA A 132 -14.86 12.96 55.99
CA ALA A 132 -15.45 13.79 57.05
C ALA A 132 -14.50 14.96 57.36
N ASN A 133 -15.06 16.18 57.42
CA ASN A 133 -14.37 17.46 57.64
C ASN A 133 -13.50 18.00 56.49
N THR A 134 -13.80 17.65 55.23
CA THR A 134 -13.20 18.34 54.08
C THR A 134 -13.74 19.77 54.00
N THR A 135 -12.87 20.78 54.18
CA THR A 135 -13.22 22.20 54.01
C THR A 135 -12.71 22.64 52.64
N ILE A 136 -13.61 23.00 51.72
CA ILE A 136 -13.24 23.54 50.40
C ILE A 136 -13.18 25.06 50.55
N ASN A 137 -11.99 25.64 50.35
CA ASN A 137 -11.81 27.07 50.51
C ASN A 137 -12.29 27.83 49.27
N SER A 138 -12.68 29.09 49.48
CA SER A 138 -13.02 30.02 48.39
C SER A 138 -11.89 30.04 47.33
N GLY A 139 -12.22 29.69 46.09
CA GLY A 139 -11.29 29.72 44.94
C GLY A 139 -10.71 28.37 44.49
N GLU A 140 -11.07 27.25 45.12
CA GLU A 140 -10.66 25.91 44.68
C GLU A 140 -11.60 25.34 43.60
N THR A 141 -11.04 24.65 42.59
CA THR A 141 -11.82 24.02 41.51
C THR A 141 -12.04 22.54 41.83
N LEU A 142 -13.30 22.09 41.86
CA LEU A 142 -13.67 20.69 42.05
C LEU A 142 -14.04 20.05 40.70
N THR A 143 -13.26 19.07 40.24
CA THR A 143 -13.53 18.31 39.02
C THR A 143 -14.42 17.11 39.34
N ILE A 144 -15.62 17.06 38.77
CA ILE A 144 -16.58 15.95 38.94
C ILE A 144 -16.56 15.06 37.68
N PRO A 145 -16.32 13.74 37.80
CA PRO A 145 -16.34 12.84 36.65
C PRO A 145 -17.71 12.70 35.99
N VAL A 146 -17.70 12.40 34.69
CA VAL A 146 -18.91 12.07 33.91
C VAL A 146 -19.61 10.87 34.53
N GLY A 147 -20.94 10.98 34.74
CA GLY A 147 -21.78 9.93 35.34
C GLY A 147 -22.11 10.11 36.83
N THR A 148 -21.64 11.19 37.47
CA THR A 148 -21.87 11.41 38.91
C THR A 148 -23.27 11.94 39.22
N VAL A 149 -24.05 11.22 40.04
CA VAL A 149 -25.33 11.70 40.61
C VAL A 149 -25.09 12.34 41.97
N ILE A 150 -25.51 13.59 42.15
CA ILE A 150 -25.44 14.32 43.42
C ILE A 150 -26.82 14.30 44.07
N GLN A 151 -26.99 13.60 45.19
CA GLN A 151 -28.17 13.76 46.05
C GLN A 151 -27.84 14.70 47.21
N ALA A 152 -28.67 15.73 47.40
CA ALA A 152 -28.60 16.56 48.59
C ALA A 152 -29.03 15.74 49.82
N SER A 153 -28.28 15.87 50.92
CA SER A 153 -28.60 15.29 52.22
C SER A 153 -30.04 15.62 52.65
N PRO A 154 -30.76 14.72 53.34
CA PRO A 154 -32.13 14.94 53.77
C PRO A 154 -32.20 16.06 54.82
N GLY A 155 -32.39 17.30 54.35
CA GLY A 155 -32.47 18.45 55.23
C GLY A 155 -33.01 19.74 54.62
N ASN A 156 -33.26 19.84 53.31
CA ASN A 156 -33.92 21.03 52.78
C ASN A 156 -34.76 20.74 51.53
N TYR A 157 -36.01 21.19 51.57
CA TYR A 157 -37.02 21.00 50.53
C TYR A 157 -36.69 21.83 49.27
N GLY A 158 -36.48 21.13 48.15
CA GLY A 158 -36.50 21.68 46.80
C GLY A 158 -36.60 20.52 45.82
N ALA A 159 -37.56 20.57 44.88
CA ALA A 159 -37.97 19.46 44.02
C ALA A 159 -36.79 18.75 43.33
N ALA A 160 -36.88 17.43 43.19
CA ALA A 160 -35.97 16.64 42.37
C ALA A 160 -35.92 17.22 40.95
N GLN A 161 -34.75 17.66 40.51
CA GLN A 161 -34.51 18.05 39.12
C GLN A 161 -33.76 16.94 38.41
N THR A 162 -34.28 16.53 37.26
CA THR A 162 -33.64 15.56 36.36
C THR A 162 -32.64 16.31 35.49
N PHE A 163 -31.36 15.94 35.60
CA PHE A 163 -30.26 16.56 34.85
C PHE A 163 -29.81 15.60 33.75
N ASN A 164 -29.89 16.02 32.48
CA ASN A 164 -29.37 15.23 31.36
C ASN A 164 -27.85 15.44 31.19
N ALA A 165 -27.16 14.42 30.65
CA ALA A 165 -25.71 14.28 30.63
C ALA A 165 -24.88 15.54 30.26
N GLY A 166 -23.93 15.90 31.13
CA GLY A 166 -22.87 16.92 30.95
C GLY A 166 -22.15 17.22 32.28
N PRO A 167 -20.91 17.78 32.30
CA PRO A 167 -20.25 18.18 33.54
C PRO A 167 -20.78 19.53 34.03
N TYR A 168 -21.03 19.64 35.33
CA TYR A 168 -21.55 20.84 36.00
C TYR A 168 -20.49 21.45 36.92
N THR A 169 -20.41 22.77 37.02
CA THR A 169 -19.64 23.48 38.06
C THR A 169 -20.59 24.19 39.01
N ALA A 170 -20.46 23.94 40.32
CA ALA A 170 -21.27 24.57 41.35
C ALA A 170 -20.56 25.80 41.93
N VAL A 171 -21.28 26.92 42.07
CA VAL A 171 -20.80 28.09 42.81
C VAL A 171 -21.47 28.09 44.19
N ILE A 172 -20.66 28.08 45.25
CA ILE A 172 -21.15 28.14 46.64
C ILE A 172 -20.95 29.56 47.17
N ALA A 173 -22.03 30.23 47.58
CA ALA A 173 -21.98 31.49 48.30
C ALA A 173 -22.68 31.34 49.65
N ASN A 174 -22.00 31.70 50.74
CA ASN A 174 -22.54 31.72 52.11
C ASN A 174 -23.24 30.43 52.57
N GLY A 175 -22.66 29.26 52.26
CA GLY A 175 -23.13 27.99 52.79
C GLY A 175 -24.48 27.49 52.25
N ALA A 176 -25.02 28.12 51.20
CA ALA A 176 -26.22 27.66 50.49
C ALA A 176 -25.94 27.49 48.98
N PHE A 177 -26.53 26.44 48.39
CA PHE A 177 -26.43 26.13 46.96
C PHE A 177 -27.34 27.09 46.18
N THR A 178 -26.80 28.13 45.54
CA THR A 178 -27.62 29.18 44.89
C THR A 178 -27.71 29.09 43.36
N GLY A 179 -27.11 28.07 42.74
CA GLY A 179 -27.27 27.80 41.31
C GLY A 179 -25.99 27.30 40.64
N ILE A 180 -26.14 26.56 39.54
CA ILE A 180 -25.07 26.04 38.67
C ILE A 180 -25.05 26.92 37.41
N ALA A 181 -23.94 27.59 37.12
CA ALA A 181 -23.74 28.25 35.83
C ALA A 181 -23.18 27.21 34.85
N ALA A 182 -23.99 26.77 33.88
CA ALA A 182 -23.54 25.85 32.84
C ALA A 182 -22.45 26.52 31.98
N THR A 183 -21.29 25.90 31.81
CA THR A 183 -20.29 26.32 30.81
C THR A 183 -19.58 25.12 30.20
N MET A 184 -19.93 24.89 28.93
CA MET A 184 -19.33 24.11 27.82
C MET A 184 -18.91 22.63 28.05
N ILE A 185 -19.84 21.72 27.73
CA ILE A 185 -19.51 20.39 27.18
C ILE A 185 -18.80 20.64 25.85
N THR A 186 -17.53 20.28 25.71
CA THR A 186 -16.93 20.22 24.37
C THR A 186 -17.57 19.03 23.66
N SER A 187 -18.62 19.27 22.88
CA SER A 187 -19.23 18.26 22.03
C SER A 187 -18.16 17.66 21.13
N ALA A 188 -17.90 16.36 21.26
CA ALA A 188 -17.00 15.70 20.33
C ALA A 188 -17.63 15.74 18.93
N SER A 189 -16.80 15.86 17.91
CA SER A 189 -17.20 15.82 16.50
C SER A 189 -16.42 14.74 15.76
N ALA A 190 -16.84 14.45 14.52
CA ALA A 190 -15.99 13.68 13.61
C ALA A 190 -14.64 14.40 13.40
N PRO A 191 -13.56 13.68 13.01
CA PRO A 191 -12.25 14.27 12.81
C PRO A 191 -12.22 15.33 11.69
N THR A 192 -11.23 16.20 11.70
CA THR A 192 -10.91 17.09 10.56
C THR A 192 -9.57 16.66 9.96
N LEU A 193 -9.53 16.52 8.64
CA LEU A 193 -8.36 16.04 7.93
C LEU A 193 -8.26 16.60 6.50
N THR A 194 -7.05 16.61 5.96
CA THR A 194 -6.76 16.98 4.57
C THR A 194 -6.25 15.77 3.79
N SER A 195 -6.56 15.70 2.50
CA SER A 195 -5.92 14.77 1.56
C SER A 195 -4.64 15.42 1.00
N ALA A 196 -3.55 14.68 0.88
CA ALA A 196 -2.31 15.15 0.25
C ALA A 196 -2.29 14.78 -1.24
N ASN A 197 -1.59 15.56 -2.07
CA ASN A 197 -1.42 15.26 -3.51
C ASN A 197 -0.70 13.92 -3.73
N ALA A 198 -1.09 13.20 -4.78
CA ALA A 198 -0.45 11.95 -5.18
C ALA A 198 0.99 12.20 -5.64
N THR A 199 1.88 11.26 -5.30
CA THR A 199 3.29 11.26 -5.71
C THR A 199 3.70 9.88 -6.21
N SER A 200 4.87 9.75 -6.83
CA SER A 200 5.40 8.47 -7.33
C SER A 200 4.38 7.69 -8.18
N ILE A 201 3.70 8.42 -9.08
CA ILE A 201 2.65 7.86 -9.94
C ILE A 201 3.31 7.05 -11.06
N THR A 202 2.93 5.78 -11.16
CA THR A 202 3.32 4.89 -12.25
C THR A 202 2.06 4.49 -13.05
N ALA A 203 2.20 3.51 -13.95
CA ALA A 203 1.05 2.95 -14.64
C ALA A 203 0.09 2.19 -13.70
N THR A 204 0.60 1.65 -12.59
CA THR A 204 -0.17 0.74 -11.73
C THR A 204 -0.09 1.06 -10.25
N THR A 205 0.72 2.03 -9.84
CA THR A 205 0.95 2.41 -8.45
C THR A 205 0.97 3.92 -8.25
N ALA A 206 0.70 4.36 -7.03
CA ALA A 206 0.91 5.73 -6.59
C ALA A 206 1.09 5.78 -5.08
N VAL A 207 1.73 6.84 -4.57
CA VAL A 207 1.79 7.13 -3.13
C VAL A 207 0.76 8.23 -2.82
N LEU A 208 -0.18 7.90 -1.94
CA LEU A 208 -1.24 8.78 -1.47
C LEU A 208 -1.05 9.09 0.02
N GLY A 209 -1.73 10.12 0.52
CA GLY A 209 -1.63 10.47 1.94
C GLY A 209 -2.68 11.45 2.42
N GLY A 210 -2.58 11.76 3.70
CA GLY A 210 -3.43 12.74 4.36
C GLY A 210 -2.84 13.20 5.68
N ASN A 211 -3.52 14.15 6.32
CA ASN A 211 -3.15 14.66 7.63
C ASN A 211 -4.41 14.93 8.45
N ILE A 212 -4.54 14.28 9.60
CA ILE A 212 -5.60 14.57 10.56
C ILE A 212 -5.16 15.76 11.41
N THR A 213 -5.75 16.92 11.15
CA THR A 213 -5.42 18.20 11.80
C THR A 213 -6.13 18.38 13.13
N ASP A 214 -7.28 17.73 13.32
CA ASP A 214 -8.04 17.72 14.58
C ASP A 214 -8.77 16.38 14.73
N ASN A 215 -8.76 15.80 15.93
CA ASN A 215 -9.48 14.57 16.22
C ASN A 215 -10.94 14.81 16.65
N GLY A 216 -11.37 16.07 16.76
CA GLY A 216 -12.72 16.44 17.17
C GLY A 216 -13.01 16.09 18.62
N GLY A 217 -11.99 15.99 19.48
CA GLY A 217 -12.16 15.68 20.90
C GLY A 217 -12.38 14.19 21.21
N ALA A 218 -12.31 13.29 20.22
CA ALA A 218 -12.38 11.84 20.42
C ALA A 218 -11.23 11.10 19.73
N PHE A 219 -10.78 9.98 20.29
CA PHE A 219 -9.66 9.21 19.74
C PHE A 219 -10.00 8.65 18.35
N VAL A 220 -9.11 8.84 17.37
CA VAL A 220 -9.23 8.26 16.02
C VAL A 220 -8.86 6.78 16.08
N THR A 221 -9.85 5.91 15.93
CA THR A 221 -9.69 4.45 15.97
C THR A 221 -9.14 3.88 14.67
N GLU A 222 -9.40 4.57 13.55
CA GLU A 222 -8.92 4.15 12.23
C GLU A 222 -8.68 5.35 11.32
N ARG A 223 -7.65 5.28 10.47
CA ARG A 223 -7.41 6.23 9.38
C ARG A 223 -6.92 5.52 8.14
N GLY A 224 -7.02 6.17 6.99
CA GLY A 224 -6.49 5.63 5.76
C GLY A 224 -6.88 6.42 4.52
N ILE A 225 -6.85 5.77 3.36
CA ILE A 225 -7.23 6.35 2.07
C ILE A 225 -8.32 5.50 1.44
N VAL A 226 -9.33 6.17 0.87
CA VAL A 226 -10.34 5.56 -0.01
C VAL A 226 -10.14 6.07 -1.43
N TRP A 227 -10.36 5.21 -2.43
CA TRP A 227 -10.15 5.55 -3.83
C TRP A 227 -11.10 4.83 -4.79
N SER A 228 -11.37 5.44 -5.93
CA SER A 228 -12.25 4.91 -6.98
C SER A 228 -11.95 5.57 -8.33
N THR A 229 -12.52 5.04 -9.41
CA THR A 229 -12.60 5.74 -10.71
C THR A 229 -13.75 6.74 -10.76
N SER A 230 -14.60 6.77 -9.73
CA SER A 230 -15.67 7.75 -9.54
C SER A 230 -15.30 8.79 -8.47
N THR A 231 -15.83 10.01 -8.62
CA THR A 231 -15.59 11.10 -7.66
C THR A 231 -16.19 10.80 -6.29
N ASN A 232 -15.59 11.37 -5.25
CA ASN A 232 -16.04 11.28 -3.86
C ASN A 232 -16.10 9.86 -3.28
N PRO A 233 -15.02 9.07 -3.40
CA PRO A 233 -14.98 7.74 -2.81
C PRO A 233 -15.19 7.79 -1.29
N THR A 234 -15.73 6.70 -0.77
CA THR A 234 -16.06 6.49 0.64
C THR A 234 -15.45 5.18 1.13
N THR A 235 -15.61 4.86 2.41
CA THR A 235 -15.20 3.56 2.97
C THR A 235 -16.00 2.36 2.44
N ALA A 236 -16.97 2.59 1.53
CA ALA A 236 -17.64 1.53 0.79
C ALA A 236 -16.95 1.19 -0.56
N ASP A 237 -15.99 2.02 -0.99
CA ASP A 237 -15.19 1.82 -2.21
C ASP A 237 -13.88 1.07 -1.88
N ASN A 238 -12.85 1.21 -2.72
CA ASN A 238 -11.53 0.67 -2.39
C ASN A 238 -10.91 1.44 -1.24
N GLN A 239 -10.33 0.73 -0.28
CA GLN A 239 -9.83 1.30 0.98
C GLN A 239 -8.46 0.73 1.33
N ILE A 240 -7.57 1.58 1.85
CA ILE A 240 -6.32 1.19 2.50
C ILE A 240 -6.29 1.79 3.89
N THR A 241 -6.29 0.93 4.90
CA THR A 241 -6.14 1.31 6.32
C THR A 241 -4.68 1.59 6.65
N ASN A 242 -4.42 2.66 7.39
CA ASN A 242 -3.09 3.14 7.78
C ASN A 242 -3.00 3.47 9.29
N GLY A 243 -3.58 2.58 10.11
CA GLY A 243 -3.50 2.63 11.57
C GLY A 243 -4.53 3.56 12.22
N SER A 244 -4.15 4.13 13.37
CA SER A 244 -5.01 4.96 14.24
C SER A 244 -4.27 6.24 14.67
N GLY A 245 -4.95 7.15 15.39
CA GLY A 245 -4.39 8.40 15.89
C GLY A 245 -4.28 9.54 14.86
N SER A 246 -3.84 10.71 15.33
CA SER A 246 -3.78 11.96 14.53
C SER A 246 -2.45 12.14 13.78
N GLY A 247 -2.34 13.24 13.01
CA GLY A 247 -1.13 13.61 12.29
C GLY A 247 -1.07 13.10 10.84
N PRO A 248 0.09 13.30 10.16
CA PRO A 248 0.28 12.93 8.77
C PRO A 248 0.44 11.42 8.59
N PHE A 249 0.01 10.92 7.44
CA PHE A 249 0.14 9.53 7.05
C PHE A 249 0.18 9.37 5.53
N SER A 250 0.77 8.28 5.06
CA SER A 250 0.89 7.95 3.64
C SER A 250 0.83 6.44 3.39
N ALA A 251 0.30 6.05 2.23
CA ALA A 251 0.26 4.66 1.79
C ALA A 251 0.53 4.55 0.29
N THR A 252 1.18 3.47 -0.12
CA THR A 252 1.32 3.10 -1.53
C THR A 252 0.10 2.29 -1.93
N ILE A 253 -0.57 2.70 -3.01
CA ILE A 253 -1.65 1.95 -3.66
C ILE A 253 -1.08 1.27 -4.90
N GLY A 254 -1.54 0.06 -5.20
CA GLY A 254 -1.11 -0.72 -6.36
C GLY A 254 -2.29 -1.29 -7.14
N SER A 255 -1.98 -2.05 -8.20
CA SER A 255 -2.98 -2.66 -9.10
C SER A 255 -3.94 -1.64 -9.71
N LEU A 256 -3.49 -0.41 -9.92
CA LEU A 256 -4.29 0.61 -10.59
C LEU A 256 -4.39 0.33 -12.09
N PRO A 257 -5.53 0.65 -12.70
CA PRO A 257 -5.64 0.60 -14.15
C PRO A 257 -4.73 1.67 -14.79
N PRO A 258 -3.90 1.33 -15.79
CA PRO A 258 -3.09 2.28 -16.53
C PRO A 258 -3.91 3.33 -17.27
N ALA A 259 -3.30 4.48 -17.57
CA ALA A 259 -3.92 5.60 -18.30
C ALA A 259 -5.32 6.00 -17.79
N THR A 260 -5.56 5.89 -16.48
CA THR A 260 -6.88 6.05 -15.86
C THR A 260 -6.84 7.13 -14.79
N THR A 261 -7.88 7.97 -14.74
CA THR A 261 -8.07 8.95 -13.67
C THR A 261 -8.61 8.27 -12.42
N ILE A 262 -7.88 8.43 -11.31
CA ILE A 262 -8.20 7.90 -9.99
C ILE A 262 -8.57 9.07 -9.08
N PHE A 263 -9.73 8.97 -8.42
CA PHE A 263 -10.17 9.89 -7.38
C PHE A 263 -9.92 9.26 -6.01
N TYR A 264 -9.51 10.05 -5.03
CA TYR A 264 -9.22 9.56 -3.69
C TYR A 264 -9.45 10.60 -2.61
N ARG A 265 -9.63 10.11 -1.37
CA ARG A 265 -9.79 10.91 -0.16
C ARG A 265 -9.06 10.24 1.00
N ALA A 266 -8.39 11.02 1.83
CA ALA A 266 -8.04 10.57 3.17
C ALA A 266 -9.33 10.39 4.00
N TYR A 267 -9.40 9.36 4.86
CA TYR A 267 -10.50 9.18 5.80
C TYR A 267 -9.98 8.94 7.23
N ALA A 268 -10.81 9.25 8.23
CA ALA A 268 -10.56 8.94 9.63
C ALA A 268 -11.88 8.64 10.36
N ILE A 269 -11.84 7.69 11.29
CA ILE A 269 -12.99 7.21 12.07
C ILE A 269 -12.69 7.44 13.56
N ASN A 270 -13.64 8.05 14.27
CA ASN A 270 -13.66 8.12 15.72
C ASN A 270 -15.06 7.72 16.24
N SER A 271 -15.30 7.84 17.55
CA SER A 271 -16.60 7.49 18.15
C SER A 271 -17.78 8.34 17.67
N GLN A 272 -17.53 9.48 17.04
CA GLN A 272 -18.56 10.39 16.50
C GLN A 272 -18.86 10.14 15.02
N GLY A 273 -18.02 9.36 14.33
CA GLY A 273 -18.26 8.93 12.94
C GLY A 273 -17.02 8.99 12.06
N THR A 274 -17.27 8.92 10.75
CA THR A 274 -16.25 8.96 9.71
C THR A 274 -16.18 10.35 9.07
N ALA A 275 -14.98 10.90 9.00
CA ALA A 275 -14.68 12.11 8.23
C ALA A 275 -13.81 11.79 7.04
N TYR A 276 -13.89 12.65 6.03
CA TYR A 276 -13.10 12.55 4.81
C TYR A 276 -12.46 13.89 4.48
N GLY A 277 -11.23 13.85 3.96
CA GLY A 277 -10.56 15.01 3.40
C GLY A 277 -11.17 15.43 2.05
N SER A 278 -10.51 16.40 1.41
CA SER A 278 -10.82 16.85 0.06
C SER A 278 -10.74 15.71 -0.96
N ASN A 279 -11.64 15.73 -1.95
CA ASN A 279 -11.59 14.83 -3.10
C ASN A 279 -10.53 15.33 -4.08
N ILE A 280 -9.45 14.57 -4.21
CA ILE A 280 -8.33 14.85 -5.12
C ILE A 280 -8.31 13.76 -6.20
N SER A 281 -7.74 14.07 -7.36
CA SER A 281 -7.49 13.08 -8.40
C SER A 281 -6.08 13.16 -8.96
N PHE A 282 -5.66 12.06 -9.58
CA PHE A 282 -4.48 11.97 -10.43
C PHE A 282 -4.78 11.00 -11.58
N SER A 283 -3.95 11.01 -12.62
CA SER A 283 -4.03 10.02 -13.70
C SER A 283 -2.81 9.12 -13.65
N THR A 284 -3.01 7.80 -13.69
CA THR A 284 -1.92 6.84 -13.86
C THR A 284 -1.24 7.02 -15.22
N LEU A 285 0.02 6.62 -15.30
CA LEU A 285 0.75 6.66 -16.57
C LEU A 285 0.24 5.57 -17.54
N PRO A 286 0.43 5.73 -18.85
CA PRO A 286 0.24 4.63 -19.80
C PRO A 286 1.17 3.45 -19.49
N ASN A 287 0.67 2.22 -19.65
CA ASN A 287 1.53 1.04 -19.61
C ASN A 287 2.21 0.87 -20.97
N THR A 288 3.52 1.09 -21.03
CA THR A 288 4.28 1.08 -22.28
C THR A 288 5.62 0.36 -22.13
N ALA A 289 6.10 -0.24 -23.22
CA ALA A 289 7.44 -0.81 -23.33
C ALA A 289 8.25 -0.04 -24.37
N THR A 290 9.48 0.35 -24.02
CA THR A 290 10.42 0.96 -24.96
C THR A 290 11.30 -0.13 -25.56
N ILE A 291 11.35 -0.21 -26.89
CA ILE A 291 12.01 -1.29 -27.64
C ILE A 291 13.25 -0.75 -28.36
N ALA A 292 14.39 -1.40 -28.10
CA ALA A 292 15.66 -1.15 -28.75
C ALA A 292 16.09 -2.39 -29.55
N ALA A 293 15.44 -2.58 -30.70
CA ALA A 293 15.69 -3.73 -31.58
C ALA A 293 16.58 -3.34 -32.77
N THR A 294 17.48 -4.25 -33.16
CA THR A 294 18.29 -4.13 -34.38
C THR A 294 18.02 -5.34 -35.28
N VAL A 295 17.74 -5.10 -36.55
CA VAL A 295 17.44 -6.13 -37.56
C VAL A 295 18.01 -5.72 -38.92
N PHE A 296 18.41 -6.71 -39.73
CA PHE A 296 18.74 -6.50 -41.13
C PHE A 296 17.77 -7.25 -42.03
N LEU A 297 17.59 -6.71 -43.24
CA LEU A 297 16.81 -7.30 -44.30
C LEU A 297 17.75 -7.89 -45.35
N GLU A 298 17.47 -9.11 -45.80
CA GLU A 298 18.13 -9.64 -46.99
C GLU A 298 17.81 -8.76 -48.19
N GLY A 299 18.76 -8.63 -49.11
CA GLY A 299 18.64 -7.75 -50.27
C GLY A 299 18.98 -6.30 -49.98
N ALA A 300 18.36 -5.66 -49.00
CA ALA A 300 18.69 -4.27 -48.65
C ALA A 300 20.10 -4.15 -48.03
N TYR A 301 20.59 -5.18 -47.34
CA TYR A 301 21.92 -5.17 -46.73
C TYR A 301 23.06 -5.15 -47.76
N ASN A 302 23.88 -4.10 -47.74
CA ASN A 302 24.96 -3.85 -48.69
C ASN A 302 26.35 -4.30 -48.21
N GLY A 303 26.42 -5.13 -47.18
CA GLY A 303 27.68 -5.60 -46.58
C GLY A 303 28.20 -4.75 -45.42
N THR A 304 27.56 -3.63 -45.12
CA THR A 304 27.84 -2.83 -43.92
C THR A 304 26.55 -2.36 -43.25
N ASN A 305 25.65 -1.78 -44.03
CA ASN A 305 24.39 -1.19 -43.57
C ASN A 305 23.24 -1.63 -44.50
N LEU A 306 22.04 -1.19 -44.21
CA LEU A 306 20.89 -1.31 -45.09
C LEU A 306 20.84 -0.15 -46.10
N SER A 307 20.47 -0.48 -47.33
CA SER A 307 20.24 0.48 -48.40
C SER A 307 18.85 1.10 -48.25
N LYS A 308 18.74 2.39 -48.59
CA LYS A 308 17.51 3.18 -48.46
C LYS A 308 16.93 3.57 -49.83
N GLY A 309 17.02 2.67 -50.80
CA GLY A 309 16.69 2.93 -52.21
C GLY A 309 15.27 3.46 -52.39
N ILE A 310 14.33 2.91 -51.63
CA ILE A 310 12.91 3.28 -51.67
C ILE A 310 12.51 4.43 -50.72
N ASN A 311 13.44 5.10 -50.04
CA ASN A 311 13.11 6.07 -48.97
C ASN A 311 12.11 7.15 -49.40
N ALA A 312 12.25 7.63 -50.64
CA ALA A 312 11.38 8.66 -51.22
C ALA A 312 9.94 8.18 -51.46
N ASP A 313 9.73 6.87 -51.55
CA ASP A 313 8.44 6.24 -51.84
C ASP A 313 7.74 5.69 -50.59
N ILE A 314 8.42 5.69 -49.44
CA ILE A 314 7.85 5.25 -48.17
C ILE A 314 6.67 6.17 -47.79
N PRO A 315 5.49 5.61 -47.46
CA PRO A 315 4.35 6.40 -47.04
C PRO A 315 4.56 7.01 -45.65
N THR A 316 3.97 8.19 -45.42
CA THR A 316 3.94 8.84 -44.09
C THR A 316 3.02 8.15 -43.09
N ASN A 317 2.19 7.23 -43.56
CA ASN A 317 1.31 6.42 -42.73
C ASN A 317 1.84 4.99 -42.77
N GLN A 318 1.94 4.37 -41.60
CA GLN A 318 2.38 2.98 -41.51
C GLN A 318 1.43 2.06 -42.32
N PRO A 319 1.95 1.04 -43.03
CA PRO A 319 1.16 0.22 -43.95
C PRO A 319 0.52 -1.03 -43.30
N TYR A 320 0.89 -1.38 -42.07
CA TYR A 320 0.46 -2.65 -41.47
C TYR A 320 -0.99 -2.62 -41.02
N THR A 321 -1.72 -3.65 -41.46
CA THR A 321 -3.08 -3.98 -41.02
C THR A 321 -3.13 -5.30 -40.25
N ILE A 322 -2.05 -6.09 -40.29
CA ILE A 322 -1.93 -7.37 -39.61
C ILE A 322 -2.02 -7.20 -38.10
N ASN A 323 -2.50 -8.25 -37.41
CA ASN A 323 -2.56 -8.33 -35.96
C ASN A 323 -3.24 -7.14 -35.25
N GLY A 324 -4.25 -6.52 -35.87
CA GLY A 324 -5.12 -5.54 -35.23
C GLY A 324 -4.42 -4.26 -34.77
N HIS A 325 -3.29 -3.91 -35.40
CA HIS A 325 -2.63 -2.63 -35.16
C HIS A 325 -3.42 -1.50 -35.81
N THR A 326 -3.54 -0.38 -35.10
CA THR A 326 -4.11 0.87 -35.62
C THR A 326 -2.98 1.88 -35.81
N GLY A 327 -2.98 2.53 -36.98
CA GLY A 327 -1.76 3.11 -37.54
C GLY A 327 -1.19 4.33 -36.84
N GLY A 328 0.15 4.38 -36.81
CA GLY A 328 0.94 5.59 -36.59
C GLY A 328 1.10 6.39 -37.89
N SER A 329 0.95 7.70 -37.79
CA SER A 329 1.25 8.65 -38.88
C SER A 329 2.44 9.51 -38.45
N THR A 330 3.32 9.82 -39.40
CA THR A 330 4.37 10.81 -39.24
C THR A 330 4.11 12.02 -40.14
N GLY A 331 4.64 13.18 -39.75
CA GLY A 331 4.65 14.37 -40.62
C GLY A 331 5.65 14.27 -41.77
N SER A 332 6.68 13.43 -41.64
CA SER A 332 7.72 13.21 -42.65
C SER A 332 8.48 11.90 -42.41
N VAL A 333 8.87 11.21 -43.48
CA VAL A 333 9.73 10.02 -43.39
C VAL A 333 11.17 10.44 -43.03
N PRO A 334 11.83 9.80 -42.03
CA PRO A 334 13.23 10.06 -41.71
C PRO A 334 14.17 9.82 -42.89
N SER A 335 15.20 10.65 -43.05
CA SER A 335 16.13 10.59 -44.20
C SER A 335 16.95 9.29 -44.29
N ASP A 336 17.09 8.58 -43.17
CA ASP A 336 17.81 7.30 -43.08
C ASP A 336 16.85 6.12 -42.85
N ALA A 337 15.55 6.30 -43.06
CA ALA A 337 14.60 5.20 -43.05
C ALA A 337 14.80 4.31 -44.28
N VAL A 338 14.83 3.00 -44.05
CA VAL A 338 14.90 1.95 -45.07
C VAL A 338 13.48 1.54 -45.46
N ASP A 339 12.65 1.27 -44.45
CA ASP A 339 11.24 0.94 -44.62
C ASP A 339 10.51 1.06 -43.26
N TRP A 340 9.19 0.91 -43.26
CA TRP A 340 8.43 0.56 -42.08
C TRP A 340 8.68 -0.89 -41.66
N VAL A 341 8.64 -1.12 -40.35
CA VAL A 341 8.58 -2.45 -39.72
C VAL A 341 7.53 -2.43 -38.63
N LEU A 342 6.90 -3.58 -38.40
CA LEU A 342 5.98 -3.75 -37.29
C LEU A 342 6.66 -4.58 -36.19
N VAL A 343 6.63 -4.03 -34.98
CA VAL A 343 7.09 -4.69 -33.77
C VAL A 343 5.89 -5.13 -32.95
N GLU A 344 5.87 -6.39 -32.56
CA GLU A 344 4.85 -7.00 -31.71
C GLU A 344 5.50 -7.59 -30.46
N LEU A 345 4.82 -7.45 -29.33
CA LEU A 345 5.22 -8.01 -28.04
C LEU A 345 4.23 -9.10 -27.64
N ARG A 346 4.79 -10.25 -27.27
CA ARG A 346 4.05 -11.42 -26.79
C ARG A 346 4.53 -11.79 -25.39
N GLU A 347 3.58 -12.15 -24.53
CA GLU A 347 3.85 -12.60 -23.17
C GLU A 347 3.56 -14.10 -23.05
N ALA A 348 4.60 -14.90 -22.89
CA ALA A 348 4.48 -16.35 -22.80
C ALA A 348 5.58 -16.96 -21.93
N ALA A 349 5.36 -18.19 -21.46
CA ALA A 349 6.33 -18.91 -20.64
C ALA A 349 7.53 -19.47 -21.44
N SER A 350 7.42 -19.56 -22.77
CA SER A 350 8.49 -20.03 -23.65
C SER A 350 8.28 -19.50 -25.06
N ALA A 351 9.34 -19.52 -25.88
CA ALA A 351 9.28 -19.08 -27.27
C ALA A 351 8.25 -19.86 -28.08
N SER A 352 8.16 -21.18 -27.90
CA SER A 352 7.17 -22.02 -28.58
C SER A 352 5.72 -21.72 -28.17
N ALA A 353 5.51 -21.14 -26.99
CA ALA A 353 4.19 -20.76 -26.47
C ALA A 353 3.83 -19.29 -26.77
N ALA A 354 4.75 -18.50 -27.34
CA ALA A 354 4.52 -17.13 -27.74
C ALA A 354 3.70 -17.09 -29.04
N LEU A 355 2.43 -17.47 -28.96
CA LEU A 355 1.46 -17.53 -30.07
C LEU A 355 0.85 -16.15 -30.36
N ASN A 356 0.17 -15.99 -31.51
CA ASN A 356 -0.58 -14.77 -31.85
C ASN A 356 -1.59 -14.37 -30.75
N SER A 357 -2.19 -15.34 -30.07
CA SER A 357 -3.14 -15.13 -28.96
C SER A 357 -2.53 -14.56 -27.68
N THR A 358 -1.19 -14.62 -27.54
CA THR A 358 -0.44 -14.09 -26.40
C THR A 358 0.07 -12.67 -26.60
N LYS A 359 -0.37 -12.02 -27.69
CA LYS A 359 -0.04 -10.63 -28.00
C LYS A 359 -0.54 -9.70 -26.90
N ILE A 360 0.35 -8.85 -26.39
CA ILE A 360 0.04 -7.84 -25.38
C ILE A 360 0.23 -6.41 -25.87
N GLY A 361 0.88 -6.21 -27.02
CA GLY A 361 1.20 -4.88 -27.50
C GLY A 361 1.96 -4.93 -28.81
N SER A 362 2.03 -3.78 -29.46
CA SER A 362 2.60 -3.65 -30.79
C SER A 362 2.63 -2.21 -31.29
N ALA A 363 3.60 -1.88 -32.13
CA ALA A 363 3.71 -0.58 -32.81
C ALA A 363 4.51 -0.71 -34.11
N ALA A 364 4.20 0.14 -35.09
CA ALA A 364 5.02 0.29 -36.29
C ALA A 364 6.10 1.37 -36.07
N GLY A 365 7.31 1.10 -36.54
CA GLY A 365 8.44 2.02 -36.50
C GLY A 365 9.21 2.01 -37.81
N PHE A 366 10.17 2.92 -37.94
CA PHE A 366 11.08 2.94 -39.07
C PHE A 366 12.28 2.04 -38.81
N LEU A 367 12.58 1.17 -39.75
CA LEU A 367 13.88 0.52 -39.83
C LEU A 367 14.88 1.53 -40.40
N MET A 368 15.97 1.76 -39.70
CA MET A 368 17.00 2.73 -40.09
C MET A 368 18.14 2.04 -40.84
N THR A 369 18.97 2.80 -41.56
CA THR A 369 20.11 2.24 -42.32
C THR A 369 21.12 1.44 -41.47
N ASP A 370 21.24 1.74 -40.18
CA ASP A 370 22.09 0.99 -39.25
C ASP A 370 21.43 -0.29 -38.70
N GLY A 371 20.21 -0.60 -39.14
CA GLY A 371 19.40 -1.72 -38.70
C GLY A 371 18.58 -1.46 -37.44
N SER A 372 18.75 -0.31 -36.78
CA SER A 372 17.96 0.02 -35.60
C SER A 372 16.50 0.32 -35.96
N ILE A 373 15.58 -0.09 -35.10
CA ILE A 373 14.15 0.25 -35.22
C ILE A 373 13.85 1.46 -34.36
N LYS A 374 13.31 2.51 -34.97
CA LYS A 374 13.02 3.80 -34.34
C LYS A 374 11.54 4.15 -34.40
N SER A 375 11.13 5.01 -33.48
CA SER A 375 9.81 5.63 -33.49
C SER A 375 9.62 6.49 -34.75
N THR A 376 8.43 7.07 -34.90
CA THR A 376 8.05 7.90 -36.05
C THR A 376 8.87 9.20 -36.19
N ASP A 377 9.62 9.57 -35.14
CA ASP A 377 10.58 10.68 -35.15
C ASP A 377 11.97 10.31 -35.72
N GLY A 378 12.20 9.03 -36.04
CA GLY A 378 13.46 8.52 -36.57
C GLY A 378 14.64 8.53 -35.60
N THR A 379 14.43 8.87 -34.32
CA THR A 379 15.52 9.05 -33.34
C THR A 379 15.26 8.27 -32.05
N SER A 380 14.05 8.37 -31.50
CA SER A 380 13.66 7.71 -30.25
C SER A 380 13.48 6.22 -30.47
N ASN A 381 13.77 5.42 -29.44
CA ASN A 381 13.40 4.01 -29.45
C ASN A 381 11.88 3.85 -29.56
N LEU A 382 11.44 2.78 -30.23
CA LEU A 382 10.03 2.55 -30.48
C LEU A 382 9.29 2.31 -29.15
N THR A 383 8.17 3.00 -28.93
CA THR A 383 7.33 2.80 -27.74
C THR A 383 6.09 2.00 -28.11
N VAL A 384 5.83 0.94 -27.36
CA VAL A 384 4.71 0.03 -27.55
C VAL A 384 3.74 0.15 -26.37
N SER A 385 2.48 0.49 -26.63
CA SER A 385 1.42 0.45 -25.62
C SER A 385 1.03 -1.00 -25.31
N LEU A 386 0.92 -1.32 -24.02
CA LEU A 386 0.62 -2.66 -23.54
C LEU A 386 -0.82 -2.76 -23.02
N THR A 387 -1.47 -3.88 -23.32
CA THR A 387 -2.75 -4.29 -22.75
C THR A 387 -2.53 -5.38 -21.69
N GLY A 388 -3.03 -5.17 -20.46
CA GLY A 388 -2.83 -6.10 -19.34
C GLY A 388 -1.67 -5.72 -18.41
N ASN A 389 -1.41 -6.54 -17.39
CA ASN A 389 -0.41 -6.27 -16.35
C ASN A 389 0.69 -7.35 -16.21
N THR A 390 1.93 -6.92 -16.45
CA THR A 390 3.17 -7.11 -15.65
C THR A 390 4.07 -8.36 -15.78
N GLY A 391 4.17 -9.02 -16.94
CA GLY A 391 5.33 -9.89 -17.20
C GLY A 391 6.61 -9.08 -17.48
N SER A 392 7.71 -9.36 -16.78
CA SER A 392 9.04 -8.78 -17.03
C SER A 392 9.81 -9.48 -18.18
N GLU A 393 9.09 -10.17 -19.05
CA GLU A 393 9.64 -11.13 -20.00
C GLU A 393 8.76 -11.17 -21.26
N PHE A 394 9.25 -10.55 -22.33
CA PHE A 394 8.52 -10.47 -23.60
C PHE A 394 9.28 -11.16 -24.73
N PHE A 395 8.53 -11.78 -25.64
CA PHE A 395 9.04 -12.15 -26.95
C PHE A 395 8.78 -11.01 -27.93
N ILE A 396 9.83 -10.56 -28.60
CA ILE A 396 9.76 -9.49 -29.61
C ILE A 396 9.63 -10.15 -30.97
N VAL A 397 8.56 -9.86 -31.70
CA VAL A 397 8.35 -10.29 -33.09
C VAL A 397 8.49 -9.10 -34.02
N ILE A 398 9.24 -9.29 -35.10
CA ILE A 398 9.43 -8.28 -36.16
C ILE A 398 8.77 -8.79 -37.43
N TYR A 399 7.88 -7.98 -37.99
CA TYR A 399 7.29 -8.17 -39.29
C TYR A 399 7.79 -7.11 -40.26
N HIS A 400 7.99 -7.53 -41.49
CA HIS A 400 8.27 -6.67 -42.63
C HIS A 400 7.33 -7.06 -43.78
N ARG A 401 7.12 -6.17 -44.75
CA ARG A 401 6.06 -6.33 -45.77
C ARG A 401 6.28 -7.46 -46.79
N ASN A 402 7.53 -7.86 -46.99
CA ASN A 402 7.94 -8.85 -48.00
C ASN A 402 8.99 -9.86 -47.49
N HIS A 403 9.14 -9.95 -46.17
CA HIS A 403 10.08 -10.87 -45.54
C HIS A 403 9.36 -11.72 -44.50
N LEU A 404 9.81 -12.97 -44.35
CA LEU A 404 9.34 -13.85 -43.29
C LEU A 404 9.61 -13.21 -41.93
N PRO A 405 8.61 -13.19 -41.02
CA PRO A 405 8.78 -12.58 -39.72
C PRO A 405 9.75 -13.38 -38.85
N ILE A 406 10.36 -12.69 -37.89
CA ILE A 406 11.30 -13.29 -36.92
C ILE A 406 10.87 -12.97 -35.50
N MET A 407 11.27 -13.79 -34.55
CA MET A 407 10.96 -13.61 -33.12
C MET A 407 12.20 -13.88 -32.28
N SER A 408 12.32 -13.21 -31.12
CA SER A 408 13.37 -13.51 -30.15
C SER A 408 13.33 -14.98 -29.70
N SER A 409 14.50 -15.61 -29.55
CA SER A 409 14.63 -17.00 -29.10
C SER A 409 14.34 -17.18 -27.61
N ALA A 410 14.51 -16.12 -26.83
CA ALA A 410 14.28 -16.06 -25.40
C ALA A 410 13.42 -14.83 -25.06
N SER A 411 12.84 -14.85 -23.86
CA SER A 411 12.19 -13.67 -23.30
C SER A 411 13.24 -12.58 -23.06
N ILE A 412 12.86 -11.36 -23.36
CA ILE A 412 13.68 -10.16 -23.15
C ILE A 412 13.17 -9.47 -21.90
N SER A 413 14.09 -9.20 -20.99
CA SER A 413 13.83 -8.39 -19.80
C SER A 413 14.24 -6.95 -20.02
N GLU A 414 13.56 -6.05 -19.31
CA GLU A 414 13.86 -4.63 -19.35
C GLU A 414 15.21 -4.35 -18.70
N SER A 415 16.04 -3.56 -19.37
CA SER A 415 17.31 -3.08 -18.83
C SER A 415 17.52 -1.63 -19.22
N SER A 416 17.88 -0.78 -18.25
CA SER A 416 18.18 0.64 -18.47
C SER A 416 17.07 1.44 -19.19
N GLY A 417 15.81 1.09 -18.95
CA GLY A 417 14.63 1.73 -19.53
C GLY A 417 14.18 1.15 -20.87
N SER A 418 14.73 0.02 -21.34
CA SER A 418 14.35 -0.57 -22.63
C SER A 418 14.49 -2.08 -22.68
N TYR A 419 13.67 -2.72 -23.52
CA TYR A 419 13.82 -4.11 -23.94
C TYR A 419 14.69 -4.13 -25.20
N SER A 420 15.90 -4.67 -25.09
CA SER A 420 16.88 -4.61 -26.19
C SER A 420 17.17 -5.99 -26.77
N ILE A 421 17.27 -6.04 -28.09
CA ILE A 421 17.69 -7.22 -28.84
C ILE A 421 18.40 -6.83 -30.13
N ASP A 422 19.46 -7.53 -30.47
CA ASP A 422 20.13 -7.40 -31.77
C ASP A 422 20.03 -8.74 -32.51
N PHE A 423 19.14 -8.82 -33.50
CA PHE A 423 18.96 -10.00 -34.33
C PHE A 423 20.10 -10.21 -35.33
N THR A 424 20.97 -9.21 -35.52
CA THR A 424 22.00 -9.22 -36.57
C THR A 424 23.30 -9.88 -36.13
N SER A 425 23.60 -9.91 -34.83
CA SER A 425 24.91 -10.33 -34.31
C SER A 425 25.04 -11.84 -34.07
N SER A 426 23.93 -12.52 -33.80
CA SER A 426 23.93 -13.96 -33.52
C SER A 426 22.60 -14.58 -33.92
N ALA A 427 22.64 -15.66 -34.71
CA ALA A 427 21.44 -16.44 -35.01
C ALA A 427 20.76 -16.97 -33.75
N ALA A 428 21.50 -17.20 -32.65
CA ALA A 428 20.94 -17.68 -31.39
C ALA A 428 19.97 -16.69 -30.73
N ASN A 429 19.92 -15.44 -31.18
CA ASN A 429 18.96 -14.44 -30.70
C ASN A 429 17.58 -14.62 -31.35
N THR A 430 17.47 -15.42 -32.42
CA THR A 430 16.22 -15.65 -33.16
C THR A 430 15.68 -17.04 -32.88
N TYR A 431 14.38 -17.16 -32.63
CA TYR A 431 13.71 -18.44 -32.49
C TYR A 431 13.90 -19.28 -33.77
N GLN A 432 14.27 -20.56 -33.62
CA GLN A 432 14.69 -21.46 -34.71
C GLN A 432 16.00 -21.06 -35.43
N ASN A 433 16.78 -20.16 -34.84
CA ASN A 433 18.15 -19.82 -35.22
C ASN A 433 18.31 -19.52 -36.73
N THR A 434 19.22 -20.24 -37.40
CA THR A 434 19.52 -20.11 -38.82
C THR A 434 18.42 -20.60 -39.74
N THR A 435 17.41 -21.32 -39.24
CA THR A 435 16.25 -21.72 -40.05
C THR A 435 15.33 -20.53 -40.33
N ALA A 436 15.27 -19.57 -39.39
CA ALA A 436 14.44 -18.36 -39.48
C ALA A 436 15.15 -17.18 -40.18
N LEU A 437 16.44 -17.32 -40.51
CA LEU A 437 17.31 -16.23 -40.93
C LEU A 437 18.11 -16.59 -42.19
N VAL A 438 18.70 -15.59 -42.81
CA VAL A 438 19.83 -15.77 -43.74
C VAL A 438 21.14 -15.32 -43.12
N SER A 439 22.22 -16.00 -43.50
CA SER A 439 23.58 -15.52 -43.23
C SER A 439 23.95 -14.45 -44.27
N LEU A 440 24.38 -13.31 -43.77
CA LEU A 440 24.85 -12.16 -44.55
C LEU A 440 26.38 -12.06 -44.44
N SER A 441 26.99 -11.25 -45.31
CA SER A 441 28.42 -10.95 -45.23
C SER A 441 28.77 -10.24 -43.92
N GLY A 442 30.02 -10.41 -43.45
CA GLY A 442 30.49 -9.82 -42.20
C GLY A 442 29.98 -10.53 -40.94
N SER A 443 29.60 -11.82 -41.04
CA SER A 443 29.05 -12.60 -39.91
C SER A 443 27.78 -12.00 -39.32
N LYS A 444 26.94 -11.42 -40.19
CA LYS A 444 25.64 -10.85 -39.85
C LYS A 444 24.50 -11.76 -40.25
N PHE A 445 23.33 -11.52 -39.67
CA PHE A 445 22.10 -12.23 -40.00
C PHE A 445 21.00 -11.24 -40.41
N GLY A 446 20.12 -11.68 -41.30
CA GLY A 446 18.97 -10.90 -41.75
C GLY A 446 17.70 -11.72 -41.88
N MET A 447 16.56 -11.02 -41.90
CA MET A 447 15.26 -11.58 -42.24
C MET A 447 15.29 -12.11 -43.67
N VAL A 448 14.53 -13.16 -43.94
CA VAL A 448 14.47 -13.82 -45.25
C VAL A 448 13.51 -13.07 -46.17
N ALA A 449 13.97 -12.60 -47.32
CA ALA A 449 13.11 -11.96 -48.32
C ALA A 449 12.37 -12.99 -49.18
N GLY A 450 11.13 -12.69 -49.59
CA GLY A 450 10.42 -13.48 -50.61
C GLY A 450 8.93 -13.75 -50.37
N ASP A 451 8.41 -13.47 -49.18
CA ASP A 451 7.01 -13.70 -48.78
C ASP A 451 6.16 -12.49 -49.18
N THR A 452 5.66 -12.49 -50.42
CA THR A 452 4.99 -11.35 -51.06
C THR A 452 3.51 -11.23 -50.72
N ASP A 453 2.85 -12.34 -50.41
CA ASP A 453 1.43 -12.36 -50.05
C ASP A 453 1.20 -12.41 -48.53
N GLY A 454 2.26 -12.61 -47.74
CA GLY A 454 2.24 -12.56 -46.29
C GLY A 454 1.70 -13.82 -45.64
N ASP A 455 1.57 -14.92 -46.39
CA ASP A 455 1.03 -16.19 -45.87
C ASP A 455 2.04 -16.92 -44.96
N GLY A 456 3.33 -16.56 -45.07
CA GLY A 456 4.41 -17.12 -44.27
C GLY A 456 5.16 -18.26 -44.92
N ASP A 457 4.90 -18.57 -46.19
CA ASP A 457 5.66 -19.49 -47.00
C ASP A 457 6.31 -18.72 -48.17
N ILE A 458 7.46 -19.19 -48.66
CA ILE A 458 8.07 -18.65 -49.88
C ILE A 458 7.94 -19.72 -50.96
N ASP A 459 7.01 -19.55 -51.88
CA ASP A 459 6.64 -20.59 -52.82
C ASP A 459 6.32 -20.11 -54.24
N THR A 460 5.49 -20.87 -54.95
CA THR A 460 5.10 -20.55 -56.34
C THR A 460 4.12 -19.39 -56.45
N ASP A 461 3.33 -19.11 -55.42
CA ASP A 461 2.37 -18.01 -55.42
C ASP A 461 3.11 -16.66 -55.31
N ASP A 462 4.20 -16.61 -54.53
CA ASP A 462 5.10 -15.45 -54.52
C ASP A 462 5.78 -15.21 -55.86
N LEU A 463 6.25 -16.30 -56.48
CA LEU A 463 6.86 -16.23 -57.79
C LEU A 463 5.88 -15.70 -58.83
N ALA A 464 4.61 -16.14 -58.80
CA ALA A 464 3.57 -15.66 -59.70
C ALA A 464 3.28 -14.16 -59.49
N THR A 465 3.31 -13.70 -58.24
CA THR A 465 3.15 -12.28 -57.89
C THR A 465 4.31 -11.44 -58.45
N TRP A 466 5.56 -11.88 -58.28
CA TRP A 466 6.72 -11.21 -58.89
C TRP A 466 6.64 -11.23 -60.42
N GLN A 467 6.31 -12.36 -61.04
CA GLN A 467 6.22 -12.49 -62.51
C GLN A 467 5.25 -11.48 -63.13
N SER A 468 4.13 -11.22 -62.44
CA SER A 468 3.12 -10.26 -62.89
C SER A 468 3.58 -8.80 -62.80
N ASN A 469 4.62 -8.52 -62.02
CA ASN A 469 5.13 -7.17 -61.73
C ASN A 469 6.55 -6.91 -62.26
N ASN A 470 7.25 -7.91 -62.80
CA ASN A 470 8.60 -7.78 -63.32
C ASN A 470 8.68 -6.71 -64.44
N GLY A 471 9.56 -5.73 -64.25
CA GLY A 471 9.74 -4.59 -65.16
C GLY A 471 8.70 -3.48 -65.02
N VAL A 472 7.76 -3.59 -64.08
CA VAL A 472 6.81 -2.53 -63.74
C VAL A 472 7.51 -1.50 -62.85
N THR A 473 7.19 -0.22 -63.04
CA THR A 473 7.66 0.86 -62.16
C THR A 473 7.23 0.59 -60.72
N PHE A 474 8.17 0.75 -59.79
CA PHE A 474 7.93 0.58 -58.38
C PHE A 474 6.85 1.54 -57.87
N ASN A 475 5.97 0.99 -57.04
CA ASN A 475 4.99 1.72 -56.26
C ASN A 475 4.79 0.99 -54.94
N TYR A 476 5.14 1.66 -53.85
CA TYR A 476 5.15 1.10 -52.51
C TYR A 476 3.85 0.36 -52.14
N SER A 477 2.69 0.94 -52.47
CA SER A 477 1.38 0.46 -52.03
C SER A 477 0.76 -0.61 -52.91
N SER A 478 1.19 -0.77 -54.17
CA SER A 478 0.57 -1.70 -55.11
C SER A 478 1.45 -2.90 -55.46
N ASN A 479 2.72 -2.67 -55.79
CA ASN A 479 3.63 -3.71 -56.30
C ASN A 479 4.99 -3.73 -55.58
N GLY A 480 5.21 -2.82 -54.62
CA GLY A 480 6.49 -2.72 -53.91
C GLY A 480 6.82 -3.91 -53.01
N VAL A 481 5.88 -4.85 -52.80
CA VAL A 481 6.14 -6.10 -52.05
C VAL A 481 7.04 -7.06 -52.81
N VAL A 482 7.12 -6.96 -54.14
CA VAL A 482 7.97 -7.86 -54.96
C VAL A 482 9.38 -7.30 -55.21
N ASP A 483 9.67 -6.10 -54.73
CA ASP A 483 11.01 -5.53 -54.69
C ASP A 483 11.71 -6.04 -53.42
N PHE A 484 12.44 -7.15 -53.56
CA PHE A 484 13.00 -7.88 -52.44
C PHE A 484 14.30 -7.27 -51.92
N ASN A 485 15.03 -6.52 -52.75
CA ASN A 485 16.25 -5.83 -52.33
C ASN A 485 16.04 -4.37 -51.93
N LEU A 486 14.82 -3.84 -52.08
CA LEU A 486 14.42 -2.49 -51.71
C LEU A 486 15.25 -1.41 -52.43
N ASP A 487 15.60 -1.67 -53.69
CA ASP A 487 16.33 -0.72 -54.53
C ASP A 487 15.41 0.16 -55.41
N GLY A 488 14.10 -0.10 -55.41
CA GLY A 488 13.11 0.63 -56.21
C GLY A 488 12.98 0.14 -57.66
N GLU A 489 13.63 -0.96 -58.02
CA GLU A 489 13.57 -1.57 -59.35
C GLU A 489 13.08 -3.02 -59.29
N ILE A 490 11.85 -3.27 -59.74
CA ILE A 490 11.31 -4.65 -59.80
C ILE A 490 11.88 -5.36 -61.04
N ASN A 491 12.88 -6.21 -60.85
CA ASN A 491 13.60 -6.83 -61.96
C ASN A 491 14.10 -8.27 -61.64
N ALA A 492 14.91 -8.84 -62.53
CA ALA A 492 15.39 -10.22 -62.40
C ALA A 492 16.32 -10.47 -61.18
N VAL A 493 16.91 -9.43 -60.60
CA VAL A 493 17.74 -9.50 -59.39
C VAL A 493 16.88 -9.93 -58.20
N ASP A 494 15.70 -9.33 -58.03
CA ASP A 494 14.71 -9.73 -57.01
C ASP A 494 14.47 -11.24 -57.02
N ARG A 495 14.19 -11.77 -58.20
CA ARG A 495 13.94 -13.20 -58.35
C ARG A 495 15.18 -14.03 -58.13
N ASN A 496 16.25 -13.76 -58.87
CA ASN A 496 17.40 -14.66 -58.96
C ASN A 496 18.18 -14.74 -57.64
N ASP A 497 18.31 -13.60 -56.95
CA ASP A 497 19.19 -13.50 -55.80
C ASP A 497 18.44 -13.74 -54.48
N PHE A 498 17.11 -13.58 -54.47
CA PHE A 498 16.28 -13.69 -53.26
C PHE A 498 15.16 -14.72 -53.38
N GLN A 499 14.15 -14.49 -54.21
CA GLN A 499 12.96 -15.36 -54.26
C GLN A 499 13.32 -16.82 -54.60
N GLN A 500 14.13 -17.03 -55.63
CA GLN A 500 14.56 -18.37 -56.06
C GLN A 500 15.45 -19.05 -55.02
N LYS A 501 16.31 -18.27 -54.35
CA LYS A 501 17.23 -18.75 -53.32
C LYS A 501 16.48 -19.18 -52.06
N ASN A 502 15.40 -18.47 -51.73
CA ASN A 502 14.63 -18.67 -50.50
C ASN A 502 13.40 -19.53 -50.68
N THR A 503 13.11 -20.02 -51.88
CA THR A 503 12.00 -20.93 -52.16
C THR A 503 12.01 -22.11 -51.16
N SER A 504 10.81 -22.48 -50.67
CA SER A 504 10.55 -23.49 -49.64
C SER A 504 10.94 -23.13 -48.21
N LYS A 505 11.38 -21.89 -47.95
CA LYS A 505 11.46 -21.40 -46.58
C LYS A 505 10.07 -21.03 -46.08
N THR A 506 9.86 -21.24 -44.78
CA THR A 506 8.60 -20.98 -44.10
C THR A 506 8.86 -20.23 -42.80
N ARG A 507 7.86 -19.48 -42.38
CA ARG A 507 7.79 -18.75 -41.12
C ARG A 507 8.10 -19.68 -39.95
N GLN A 508 9.01 -19.21 -39.11
CA GLN A 508 9.38 -19.92 -37.88
C GLN A 508 8.67 -19.36 -36.63
N VAL A 509 8.08 -18.17 -36.75
CA VAL A 509 7.31 -17.54 -35.66
C VAL A 509 6.02 -18.32 -35.41
N PRO A 510 5.75 -18.76 -34.17
CA PRO A 510 4.51 -19.48 -33.84
C PRO A 510 3.26 -18.67 -34.17
N SER A 511 2.27 -19.25 -34.87
CA SER A 511 1.14 -18.48 -35.40
C SER A 511 -0.24 -18.92 -34.93
N ASN A 512 -0.48 -20.18 -34.52
CA ASN A 512 -1.71 -20.64 -33.84
C ASN A 512 -1.52 -22.01 -33.17
#